data_AF-A0A2T7UKZ8-F1
#
_entry.id   AF-A0A2T7UKZ8-F1
#
_cell.length_a   1.000
_cell.length_b   1.000
_cell.length_c   1.000
_cell.angle_alpha   90.00
_cell.angle_beta   90.00
_cell.angle_gamma   90.00
#
_symmetry.space_group_name_H-M   'P 1'
#
loop_
_entity.id
_entity.type
_entity.pdbx_description
1 polymer ?
#
loop_
_entity_poly.entity_id
_entity_poly.type
_entity_poly.pdbx_seq_one_letter_code
_entity_poly.pdbx_strand_id
1 'polypeptide(L)'
;MRLISATLAATLLAGPALGFTPERAGILVDALRANDCAMSGAEAPEALGPLGLDPMEVQTFVDTLFGAGLVTLSDDMETLSLVPMLCEAEGEASMAMIVQAFAAQEAQIERWLPEFAPERGAELVAALRGAECVLSDERARELLPPLGFTPVEVRDIVAVMVDGEMAVVSEDGAELRLTDSVCAGDPAADAPAFATLISTWEERHPLEAELPAEGAGE
;
A
#
# COMPACT_ATOMS: atom_id res chain seq x y z
N MET A 1 27.36 -6.79 46.06
CA MET A 1 25.95 -6.39 45.85
C MET A 1 25.59 -6.66 44.40
N ARG A 2 24.39 -7.19 44.17
CA ARG A 2 23.93 -7.88 42.96
C ARG A 2 23.91 -6.98 41.72
N LEU A 3 24.43 -7.53 40.62
CA LEU A 3 24.15 -7.12 39.25
C LEU A 3 22.64 -7.27 38.99
N ILE A 4 21.98 -6.23 38.50
CA ILE A 4 20.64 -6.33 37.92
C ILE A 4 20.78 -5.91 36.47
N SER A 5 21.01 -6.91 35.61
CA SER A 5 20.83 -6.80 34.17
C SER A 5 19.37 -6.49 33.89
N ALA A 6 19.10 -5.34 33.31
CA ALA A 6 17.80 -5.03 32.71
C ALA A 6 17.78 -5.69 31.32
N THR A 7 17.25 -6.91 31.26
CA THR A 7 16.87 -7.55 30.01
C THR A 7 15.64 -6.79 29.48
N LEU A 8 15.85 -5.85 28.56
CA LEU A 8 14.76 -5.31 27.75
C LEU A 8 14.28 -6.45 26.85
N ALA A 9 13.18 -7.07 27.25
CA ALA A 9 12.40 -7.95 26.41
C ALA A 9 11.84 -7.13 25.25
N ALA A 10 12.40 -7.34 24.05
CA ALA A 10 11.79 -6.90 22.80
C ALA A 10 10.52 -7.73 22.58
N THR A 11 9.38 -7.22 23.05
CA THR A 11 8.07 -7.67 22.57
C THR A 11 7.83 -7.05 21.20
N LEU A 12 8.18 -7.81 20.16
CA LEU A 12 7.63 -7.64 18.81
C LEU A 12 6.10 -7.77 18.90
N LEU A 13 5.40 -6.64 18.85
CA LEU A 13 3.97 -6.62 18.58
C LEU A 13 3.80 -6.86 17.08
N ALA A 14 3.69 -8.13 16.68
CA ALA A 14 3.10 -8.49 15.40
C ALA A 14 1.61 -8.10 15.48
N GLY A 15 1.24 -7.04 14.76
CA GLY A 15 -0.16 -6.67 14.54
C GLY A 15 -0.91 -7.76 13.75
N PRO A 16 -2.25 -7.64 13.59
CA PRO A 16 -3.04 -8.59 12.84
C PRO A 16 -2.80 -8.37 11.32
N ALA A 17 -1.69 -8.89 10.82
CA ALA A 17 -1.39 -9.04 9.40
C ALA A 17 -1.48 -10.51 8.94
N LEU A 18 -2.01 -11.41 9.78
CA LEU A 18 -2.04 -12.87 9.55
C LEU A 18 -3.16 -13.35 8.60
N GLY A 19 -3.77 -12.46 7.84
CA GLY A 19 -4.88 -12.80 6.94
C GLY A 19 -4.42 -13.11 5.52
N PHE A 20 -3.39 -12.44 5.01
CA PHE A 20 -3.11 -12.42 3.58
C PHE A 20 -1.74 -13.02 3.26
N THR A 21 -1.64 -14.36 3.31
CA THR A 21 -0.38 -15.07 3.05
C THR A 21 -0.55 -16.18 2.03
N PRO A 22 0.52 -16.62 1.35
CA PRO A 22 0.50 -17.77 0.44
C PRO A 22 -0.07 -19.03 1.10
N GLU A 23 0.26 -19.28 2.38
CA GLU A 23 -0.22 -20.46 3.11
C GLU A 23 -1.74 -20.43 3.29
N ARG A 24 -2.31 -19.24 3.51
CA ARG A 24 -3.76 -19.08 3.63
C ARG A 24 -4.46 -19.20 2.27
N ALA A 25 -3.86 -18.69 1.20
CA ALA A 25 -4.33 -18.95 -0.17
C ALA A 25 -4.24 -20.45 -0.53
N GLY A 26 -3.27 -21.18 0.02
CA GLY A 26 -3.19 -22.63 -0.08
C GLY A 26 -4.45 -23.35 0.42
N ILE A 27 -5.05 -22.87 1.52
CA ILE A 27 -6.29 -23.41 2.07
C ILE A 27 -7.46 -23.23 1.07
N LEU A 28 -7.55 -22.08 0.40
CA LEU A 28 -8.54 -21.84 -0.66
C LEU A 28 -8.33 -22.80 -1.84
N VAL A 29 -7.08 -22.97 -2.30
CA VAL A 29 -6.73 -23.88 -3.40
C VAL A 29 -7.08 -25.32 -3.05
N ASP A 30 -6.80 -25.75 -1.81
CA ASP A 30 -7.16 -27.08 -1.33
C ASP A 30 -8.69 -27.28 -1.27
N ALA A 31 -9.43 -26.26 -0.87
CA ALA A 31 -10.90 -26.29 -0.85
C ALA A 31 -11.50 -26.38 -2.27
N LEU A 32 -10.94 -25.64 -3.23
CA LEU A 32 -11.31 -25.76 -4.65
C LEU A 32 -11.01 -27.17 -5.18
N ARG A 33 -9.84 -27.73 -4.86
CA ARG A 33 -9.47 -29.09 -5.27
C ARG A 33 -10.40 -30.15 -4.68
N ALA A 34 -10.83 -29.96 -3.44
CA ALA A 34 -11.83 -30.82 -2.80
C ALA A 34 -13.23 -30.74 -3.45
N ASN A 35 -13.47 -29.70 -4.27
CA ASN A 35 -14.69 -29.48 -5.01
C ASN A 35 -14.47 -29.66 -6.53
N ASP A 36 -13.74 -30.71 -6.92
CA ASP A 36 -13.43 -31.02 -8.33
C ASP A 36 -12.73 -29.86 -9.08
N CYS A 37 -11.88 -29.11 -8.36
CA CYS A 37 -11.12 -27.96 -8.85
C CYS A 37 -11.96 -26.75 -9.28
N ALA A 38 -13.24 -26.71 -8.92
CA ALA A 38 -14.15 -25.60 -9.20
C ALA A 38 -15.08 -25.34 -8.02
N MET A 39 -15.45 -24.09 -7.79
CA MET A 39 -16.42 -23.74 -6.75
C MET A 39 -17.23 -22.54 -7.17
N SER A 40 -18.54 -22.66 -7.05
CA SER A 40 -19.45 -21.55 -7.27
C SER A 40 -19.48 -20.60 -6.07
N GLY A 41 -19.82 -19.34 -6.31
CA GLY A 41 -20.03 -18.36 -5.24
C GLY A 41 -21.13 -18.77 -4.25
N ALA A 42 -22.08 -19.62 -4.67
CA ALA A 42 -23.12 -20.17 -3.80
C ALA A 42 -22.60 -21.27 -2.85
N GLU A 43 -21.59 -22.02 -3.26
CA GLU A 43 -20.97 -23.09 -2.46
C GLU A 43 -19.89 -22.56 -1.51
N ALA A 44 -19.24 -21.44 -1.88
CA ALA A 44 -18.13 -20.86 -1.14
C ALA A 44 -18.40 -20.59 0.36
N PRO A 45 -19.56 -20.06 0.80
CA PRO A 45 -19.81 -19.82 2.22
C PRO A 45 -19.80 -21.11 3.05
N GLU A 46 -20.34 -22.21 2.50
CA GLU A 46 -20.40 -23.50 3.19
C GLU A 46 -19.05 -24.21 3.16
N ALA A 47 -18.32 -24.14 2.04
CA ALA A 47 -17.03 -24.80 1.87
C ALA A 47 -15.88 -24.09 2.60
N LEU A 48 -15.86 -22.75 2.60
CA LEU A 48 -14.73 -21.95 3.10
C LEU A 48 -14.93 -21.46 4.54
N GLY A 49 -16.18 -21.23 4.96
CA GLY A 49 -16.50 -20.76 6.31
C GLY A 49 -15.91 -21.64 7.43
N PRO A 50 -16.05 -22.98 7.36
CA PRO A 50 -15.45 -23.89 8.35
C PRO A 50 -13.91 -23.87 8.37
N LEU A 51 -13.28 -23.42 7.29
CA LEU A 51 -11.82 -23.29 7.18
C LEU A 51 -11.29 -21.97 7.77
N GLY A 52 -12.19 -21.09 8.23
CA GLY A 52 -11.83 -19.81 8.84
C GLY A 52 -11.32 -18.77 7.86
N LEU A 53 -11.64 -18.92 6.57
CA LEU A 53 -11.35 -17.94 5.55
C LEU A 53 -12.43 -16.84 5.56
N ASP A 54 -11.99 -15.59 5.69
CA ASP A 54 -12.88 -14.44 5.65
C ASP A 54 -13.27 -14.07 4.19
N PRO A 55 -14.49 -13.58 3.91
CA PRO A 55 -14.88 -13.23 2.54
C PRO A 55 -13.98 -12.19 1.86
N MET A 56 -13.48 -11.17 2.59
CA MET A 56 -12.56 -10.17 2.03
C MET A 56 -11.20 -10.80 1.71
N GLU A 57 -10.75 -11.69 2.59
CA GLU A 57 -9.51 -12.44 2.40
C GLU A 57 -9.60 -13.36 1.17
N VAL A 58 -10.70 -14.11 1.03
CA VAL A 58 -10.97 -14.96 -0.14
C VAL A 58 -10.95 -14.13 -1.40
N GLN A 59 -11.64 -12.99 -1.44
CA GLN A 59 -11.64 -12.12 -2.61
C GLN A 59 -10.23 -11.67 -2.98
N THR A 60 -9.42 -11.29 -1.99
CA THR A 60 -8.05 -10.84 -2.25
C THR A 60 -7.19 -11.99 -2.81
N PHE A 61 -7.37 -13.23 -2.32
CA PHE A 61 -6.68 -14.41 -2.89
C PHE A 61 -7.12 -14.70 -4.31
N VAL A 62 -8.42 -14.60 -4.60
CA VAL A 62 -8.94 -14.77 -5.96
C VAL A 62 -8.30 -13.75 -6.89
N ASP A 63 -8.22 -12.49 -6.50
CA ASP A 63 -7.60 -11.43 -7.31
C ASP A 63 -6.11 -11.74 -7.59
N THR A 64 -5.34 -12.17 -6.58
CA THR A 64 -3.93 -12.57 -6.74
C THR A 64 -3.78 -13.76 -7.69
N LEU A 65 -4.54 -14.83 -7.45
CA LEU A 65 -4.43 -16.06 -8.24
C LEU A 65 -4.94 -15.84 -9.67
N PHE A 66 -5.97 -15.00 -9.86
CA PHE A 66 -6.51 -14.66 -11.18
C PHE A 66 -5.50 -13.82 -11.96
N GLY A 67 -4.91 -12.80 -11.31
CA GLY A 67 -3.85 -11.98 -11.91
C GLY A 67 -2.62 -12.78 -12.33
N ALA A 68 -2.31 -13.86 -11.59
CA ALA A 68 -1.23 -14.79 -11.92
C ALA A 68 -1.64 -15.89 -12.93
N GLY A 69 -2.89 -15.93 -13.38
CA GLY A 69 -3.40 -16.93 -14.32
C GLY A 69 -3.49 -18.34 -13.73
N LEU A 70 -3.61 -18.47 -12.40
CA LEU A 70 -3.73 -19.74 -11.68
C LEU A 70 -5.18 -20.16 -11.44
N VAL A 71 -6.12 -19.23 -11.56
CA VAL A 71 -7.56 -19.47 -11.55
C VAL A 71 -8.22 -18.78 -12.74
N THR A 72 -9.40 -19.26 -13.10
CA THR A 72 -10.27 -18.67 -14.11
C THR A 72 -11.68 -18.51 -13.54
N LEU A 73 -12.41 -17.53 -14.06
CA LEU A 73 -13.85 -17.40 -13.80
C LEU A 73 -14.61 -17.88 -15.03
N SER A 74 -15.77 -18.51 -14.80
CA SER A 74 -16.73 -18.81 -15.85
C SER A 74 -17.26 -17.52 -16.50
N ASP A 75 -17.86 -17.65 -17.69
CA ASP A 75 -18.40 -16.52 -18.46
C ASP A 75 -19.49 -15.73 -17.69
N ASP A 76 -20.25 -16.41 -16.83
CA ASP A 76 -21.26 -15.82 -15.94
C ASP A 76 -20.69 -15.27 -14.63
N MET A 77 -19.37 -15.40 -14.42
CA MET A 77 -18.65 -15.01 -13.20
C MET A 77 -19.13 -15.71 -11.91
N GLU A 78 -19.88 -16.81 -12.02
CA GLU A 78 -20.42 -17.50 -10.85
C GLU A 78 -19.50 -18.62 -10.33
N THR A 79 -18.61 -19.14 -11.16
CA THR A 79 -17.72 -20.27 -10.83
C THR A 79 -16.26 -19.89 -10.96
N LEU A 80 -15.51 -20.09 -9.89
CA LEU A 80 -14.06 -20.02 -9.88
C LEU A 80 -13.47 -21.42 -10.09
N SER A 81 -12.53 -21.56 -11.02
CA SER A 81 -11.88 -22.83 -11.34
C SER A 81 -10.36 -22.71 -11.32
N LEU A 82 -9.68 -23.68 -10.71
CA LEU A 82 -8.22 -23.81 -10.80
C LEU A 82 -7.84 -24.16 -12.25
N VAL A 83 -6.73 -23.60 -12.74
CA VAL A 83 -6.15 -24.07 -14.00
C VAL A 83 -5.63 -25.51 -13.84
N PRO A 84 -5.58 -26.34 -14.91
CA PRO A 84 -5.23 -27.76 -14.81
C PRO A 84 -3.92 -28.03 -14.05
N MET A 85 -2.90 -27.19 -14.30
CA MET A 85 -1.60 -27.32 -13.65
C MET A 85 -1.67 -27.17 -12.12
N LEU A 86 -2.47 -26.24 -11.60
CA LEU A 86 -2.61 -26.04 -10.14
C LEU A 86 -3.58 -27.05 -9.52
N CYS A 87 -4.63 -27.43 -10.25
CA CYS A 87 -5.57 -28.48 -9.86
C CYS A 87 -4.83 -29.82 -9.60
N GLU A 88 -3.91 -30.19 -10.49
CA GLU A 88 -3.14 -31.43 -10.42
C GLU A 88 -1.90 -31.34 -9.50
N ALA A 89 -1.44 -30.13 -9.17
CA ALA A 89 -0.29 -29.95 -8.29
C ALA A 89 -0.64 -30.26 -6.83
N GLU A 90 0.28 -30.91 -6.11
CA GLU A 90 0.14 -31.21 -4.68
C GLU A 90 1.32 -30.65 -3.87
N GLY A 91 1.08 -30.39 -2.59
CA GLY A 91 2.10 -30.03 -1.61
C GLY A 91 3.00 -28.88 -2.06
N GLU A 92 4.31 -29.14 -2.08
CA GLU A 92 5.33 -28.13 -2.39
C GLU A 92 5.19 -27.53 -3.80
N ALA A 93 4.75 -28.32 -4.79
CA ALA A 93 4.57 -27.82 -6.15
C ALA A 93 3.42 -26.81 -6.25
N SER A 94 2.30 -27.09 -5.58
CA SER A 94 1.16 -26.17 -5.48
C SER A 94 1.58 -24.89 -4.74
N MET A 95 2.28 -25.05 -3.60
CA MET A 95 2.74 -23.91 -2.82
C MET A 95 3.74 -23.04 -3.56
N ALA A 96 4.64 -23.62 -4.36
CA ALA A 96 5.59 -22.84 -5.17
C ALA A 96 4.87 -21.93 -6.19
N MET A 97 3.79 -22.41 -6.82
CA MET A 97 2.98 -21.60 -7.74
C MET A 97 2.26 -20.47 -7.01
N ILE A 98 1.68 -20.75 -5.85
CA ILE A 98 0.99 -19.75 -5.03
C ILE A 98 1.98 -18.67 -4.55
N VAL A 99 3.13 -19.08 -4.01
CA VAL A 99 4.19 -18.15 -3.57
C VAL A 99 4.64 -17.26 -4.74
N GLN A 100 4.82 -17.84 -5.93
CA GLN A 100 5.17 -17.07 -7.13
C GLN A 100 4.09 -16.07 -7.52
N ALA A 101 2.80 -16.43 -7.40
CA ALA A 101 1.69 -15.50 -7.68
C ALA A 101 1.69 -14.30 -6.73
N PHE A 102 1.93 -14.53 -5.43
CA PHE A 102 2.04 -13.45 -4.45
C PHE A 102 3.25 -12.55 -4.73
N ALA A 103 4.41 -13.14 -5.01
CA ALA A 103 5.60 -12.38 -5.38
C ALA A 103 5.38 -11.56 -6.67
N ALA A 104 4.61 -12.08 -7.64
CA ALA A 104 4.26 -11.35 -8.85
C ALA A 104 3.31 -10.18 -8.58
N GLN A 105 2.36 -10.33 -7.66
CA GLN A 105 1.48 -9.24 -7.23
C GLN A 105 2.26 -8.14 -6.48
N GLU A 106 3.20 -8.51 -5.61
CA GLU A 106 4.11 -7.56 -4.97
C GLU A 106 4.95 -6.81 -6.01
N ALA A 107 5.43 -7.51 -7.05
CA ALA A 107 6.18 -6.91 -8.16
C ALA A 107 5.32 -6.04 -9.09
N GLN A 108 3.98 -6.11 -9.00
CA GLN A 108 3.04 -5.28 -9.75
C GLN A 108 2.68 -3.98 -9.01
N ILE A 109 3.21 -3.74 -7.81
CA ILE A 109 3.17 -2.40 -7.21
C ILE A 109 4.14 -1.53 -8.01
N GLU A 110 3.63 -0.90 -9.08
CA GLU A 110 4.38 0.15 -9.78
C GLU A 110 4.86 1.15 -8.74
N ARG A 111 6.16 1.48 -8.80
CA ARG A 111 6.75 2.49 -7.93
C ARG A 111 5.89 3.74 -8.03
N TRP A 112 5.26 4.11 -6.92
CA TRP A 112 4.52 5.36 -6.87
C TRP A 112 5.51 6.53 -7.03
N LEU A 113 5.23 7.40 -7.98
CA LEU A 113 5.94 8.65 -8.22
C LEU A 113 4.94 9.81 -8.10
N PRO A 114 5.32 10.94 -7.49
CA PRO A 114 4.46 12.10 -7.43
C PRO A 114 4.20 12.66 -8.83
N GLU A 115 2.94 12.75 -9.22
CA GLU A 115 2.54 13.24 -10.55
C GLU A 115 1.73 14.53 -10.45
N PHE A 116 2.42 15.67 -10.45
CA PHE A 116 1.79 16.98 -10.51
C PHE A 116 2.76 18.06 -11.04
N ALA A 117 2.21 19.15 -11.57
CA ALA A 117 3.01 20.30 -11.98
C ALA A 117 3.47 21.12 -10.74
N PRO A 118 4.71 21.62 -10.66
CA PRO A 118 5.20 22.37 -9.50
C PRO A 118 4.32 23.56 -9.10
N GLU A 119 3.67 24.19 -10.08
CA GLU A 119 2.72 25.28 -9.89
C GLU A 119 1.48 24.82 -9.09
N ARG A 120 1.02 23.59 -9.29
CA ARG A 120 -0.09 23.01 -8.50
C ARG A 120 0.29 22.79 -7.05
N GLY A 121 1.53 22.40 -6.79
CA GLY A 121 2.08 22.35 -5.43
C GLY A 121 2.07 23.74 -4.77
N ALA A 122 2.53 24.76 -5.50
CA ALA A 122 2.52 26.15 -5.02
C ALA A 122 1.10 26.67 -4.76
N GLU A 123 0.13 26.32 -5.59
CA GLU A 123 -1.28 26.66 -5.38
C GLU A 123 -1.85 26.04 -4.10
N LEU A 124 -1.47 24.79 -3.76
CA LEU A 124 -1.86 24.17 -2.50
C LEU A 124 -1.22 24.89 -1.31
N VAL A 125 0.06 25.25 -1.39
CA VAL A 125 0.73 26.03 -0.33
C VAL A 125 0.05 27.39 -0.15
N ALA A 126 -0.32 28.07 -1.25
CA ALA A 126 -1.06 29.34 -1.19
C ALA A 126 -2.44 29.18 -0.53
N ALA A 127 -3.16 28.10 -0.84
CA ALA A 127 -4.40 27.73 -0.18
C ALA A 127 -4.21 27.53 1.33
N LEU A 128 -3.16 26.82 1.75
CA LEU A 128 -2.83 26.63 3.16
C LEU A 128 -2.47 27.94 3.84
N ARG A 129 -1.67 28.83 3.22
CA ARG A 129 -1.38 30.16 3.78
C ARG A 129 -2.66 30.98 3.98
N GLY A 130 -3.62 30.87 3.06
CA GLY A 130 -4.96 31.47 3.19
C GLY A 130 -5.83 30.85 4.30
N ALA A 131 -5.46 29.67 4.80
CA ALA A 131 -6.11 28.95 5.88
C ALA A 131 -5.24 28.93 7.16
N GLU A 132 -4.48 30.00 7.41
CA GLU A 132 -3.62 30.14 8.60
C GLU A 132 -2.54 29.05 8.71
N CYS A 133 -2.05 28.59 7.56
CA CYS A 133 -0.99 27.59 7.41
C CYS A 133 -1.32 26.20 7.97
N VAL A 134 -2.60 25.94 8.24
CA VAL A 134 -3.10 24.66 8.74
C VAL A 134 -4.28 24.22 7.88
N LEU A 135 -4.28 22.96 7.49
CA LEU A 135 -5.40 22.33 6.80
C LEU A 135 -5.84 21.10 7.58
N SER A 136 -6.98 21.21 8.25
CA SER A 136 -7.67 20.05 8.81
C SER A 136 -8.45 19.30 7.73
N ASP A 137 -8.78 18.06 8.00
CA ASP A 137 -9.65 17.22 7.16
C ASP A 137 -10.98 17.90 6.78
N GLU A 138 -11.65 18.50 7.76
CA GLU A 138 -12.91 19.21 7.53
C GLU A 138 -12.70 20.41 6.60
N ARG A 139 -11.63 21.17 6.85
CA ARG A 139 -11.31 22.34 6.03
C ARG A 139 -10.88 21.97 4.62
N ALA A 140 -10.15 20.88 4.45
CA ALA A 140 -9.74 20.35 3.14
C ALA A 140 -10.95 20.04 2.26
N ARG A 141 -11.99 19.40 2.81
CA ARG A 141 -13.22 19.05 2.08
C ARG A 141 -13.99 20.26 1.58
N GLU A 142 -13.90 21.39 2.29
CA GLU A 142 -14.55 22.63 1.87
C GLU A 142 -13.71 23.44 0.89
N LEU A 143 -12.40 23.53 1.16
CA LEU A 143 -11.52 24.50 0.51
C LEU A 143 -10.95 23.97 -0.82
N LEU A 144 -10.61 22.69 -0.89
CA LEU A 144 -9.87 22.12 -2.03
C LEU A 144 -10.73 21.84 -3.27
N PRO A 145 -11.96 21.28 -3.18
CA PRO A 145 -12.73 20.96 -4.39
C PRO A 145 -13.07 22.18 -5.26
N PRO A 146 -13.45 23.36 -4.70
CA PRO A 146 -13.66 24.56 -5.52
C PRO A 146 -12.40 25.05 -6.25
N LEU A 147 -11.21 24.68 -5.77
CA LEU A 147 -9.92 24.99 -6.39
C LEU A 147 -9.47 23.92 -7.41
N GLY A 148 -10.31 22.92 -7.68
CA GLY A 148 -10.06 21.87 -8.67
C GLY A 148 -9.11 20.77 -8.22
N PHE A 149 -8.68 20.76 -6.95
CA PHE A 149 -7.83 19.70 -6.41
C PHE A 149 -8.59 18.38 -6.31
N THR A 150 -7.97 17.30 -6.81
CA THR A 150 -8.47 15.94 -6.62
C THR A 150 -7.80 15.29 -5.40
N PRO A 151 -8.43 14.30 -4.74
CA PRO A 151 -7.79 13.59 -3.62
C PRO A 151 -6.44 12.95 -4.00
N VAL A 152 -6.32 12.45 -5.23
CA VAL A 152 -5.08 11.83 -5.73
C VAL A 152 -3.97 12.87 -5.88
N GLU A 153 -4.27 14.01 -6.52
CA GLU A 153 -3.30 15.11 -6.68
C GLU A 153 -2.88 15.67 -5.32
N VAL A 154 -3.82 15.83 -4.37
CA VAL A 154 -3.52 16.33 -3.02
C VAL A 154 -2.61 15.36 -2.28
N ARG A 155 -2.89 14.06 -2.34
CA ARG A 155 -2.01 13.03 -1.75
C ARG A 155 -0.58 13.19 -2.28
N ASP A 156 -0.42 13.34 -3.59
CA ASP A 156 0.90 13.41 -4.23
C ASP A 156 1.66 14.68 -3.84
N ILE A 157 0.97 15.83 -3.83
CA ILE A 157 1.56 17.10 -3.39
C ILE A 157 1.96 17.04 -1.91
N VAL A 158 1.07 16.53 -1.04
CA VAL A 158 1.33 16.45 0.40
C VAL A 158 2.49 15.50 0.70
N ALA A 159 2.59 14.39 -0.01
CA ALA A 159 3.73 13.48 0.11
C ALA A 159 5.05 14.20 -0.16
N VAL A 160 5.13 15.00 -1.24
CA VAL A 160 6.31 15.82 -1.55
C VAL A 160 6.56 16.89 -0.50
N MET A 161 5.51 17.52 0.03
CA MET A 161 5.65 18.55 1.07
C MET A 161 6.22 18.01 2.38
N VAL A 162 5.74 16.84 2.83
CA VAL A 162 6.19 16.23 4.08
C VAL A 162 7.63 15.74 3.96
N ASP A 163 7.91 15.03 2.86
CA ASP A 163 9.23 14.51 2.54
C ASP A 163 10.28 15.62 2.32
N GLY A 164 9.88 16.75 1.74
CA GLY A 164 10.71 17.94 1.57
C GLY A 164 10.74 18.89 2.78
N GLU A 165 10.23 18.48 3.94
CA GLU A 165 10.15 19.30 5.17
C GLU A 165 9.42 20.65 4.99
N MET A 166 8.58 20.77 3.97
CA MET A 166 7.74 21.96 3.74
C MET A 166 6.50 21.98 4.64
N ALA A 167 6.05 20.81 5.09
CA ALA A 167 4.92 20.66 5.99
C ALA A 167 5.08 19.44 6.90
N VAL A 168 4.31 19.41 7.97
CA VAL A 168 4.25 18.31 8.93
C VAL A 168 2.80 17.90 9.09
N VAL A 169 2.56 16.58 9.13
CA VAL A 169 1.26 16.01 9.50
C VAL A 169 1.23 15.82 11.02
N SER A 170 0.12 16.16 11.66
CA SER A 170 -0.07 15.95 13.10
C SER A 170 0.06 14.46 13.47
N GLU A 171 0.37 14.18 14.74
CA GLU A 171 0.55 12.79 15.23
C GLU A 171 -0.69 11.90 15.02
N ASP A 172 -1.87 12.49 15.04
CA ASP A 172 -3.16 11.81 14.80
C ASP A 172 -3.56 11.76 13.32
N GLY A 173 -2.75 12.32 12.42
CA GLY A 173 -3.01 12.35 10.98
C GLY A 173 -4.10 13.31 10.53
N ALA A 174 -4.65 14.14 11.43
CA ALA A 174 -5.85 14.94 11.17
C ALA A 174 -5.58 16.34 10.59
N GLU A 175 -4.36 16.85 10.73
CA GLU A 175 -3.96 18.18 10.25
C GLU A 175 -2.65 18.13 9.46
N LEU A 176 -2.63 18.86 8.35
CA LEU A 176 -1.41 19.24 7.64
C LEU A 176 -1.04 20.68 8.01
N ARG A 177 0.19 20.91 8.45
CA ARG A 177 0.70 22.23 8.86
C ARG A 177 1.94 22.59 8.06
N LEU A 178 1.93 23.75 7.39
CA LEU A 178 3.15 24.29 6.79
C LEU A 178 4.18 24.58 7.88
N THR A 179 5.45 24.33 7.61
CA THR A 179 6.52 24.79 8.51
C THR A 179 6.58 26.32 8.54
N ASP A 180 7.13 26.90 9.62
CA ASP A 180 7.18 28.36 9.78
C ASP A 180 7.89 29.06 8.61
N SER A 181 8.94 28.42 8.07
CA SER A 181 9.70 28.93 6.92
C SER A 181 8.86 28.98 5.64
N VAL A 182 8.04 27.96 5.38
CA VAL A 182 7.16 27.93 4.20
C VAL A 182 5.93 28.81 4.41
N CYS A 183 5.34 28.78 5.60
CA CYS A 183 4.18 29.60 5.97
C CYS A 183 4.45 31.11 5.80
N ALA A 184 5.60 31.58 6.29
CA ALA A 184 6.02 32.98 6.16
C ALA A 184 6.87 33.27 4.90
N GLY A 185 7.09 32.25 4.06
CA GLY A 185 7.94 32.32 2.88
C GLY A 185 7.37 33.14 1.72
N ASP A 186 8.22 33.45 0.75
CA ASP A 186 7.83 34.12 -0.49
C ASP A 186 7.06 33.14 -1.40
N PRO A 187 5.81 33.42 -1.78
CA PRO A 187 5.04 32.57 -2.70
C PRO A 187 5.73 32.30 -4.04
N ALA A 188 6.59 33.20 -4.52
CA ALA A 188 7.34 32.99 -5.75
C ALA A 188 8.39 31.87 -5.65
N ALA A 189 8.76 31.45 -4.44
CA ALA A 189 9.73 30.40 -4.19
C ALA A 189 9.13 28.99 -4.17
N ASP A 190 7.80 28.85 -4.03
CA ASP A 190 7.16 27.55 -3.81
C ASP A 190 7.28 26.62 -5.03
N ALA A 191 6.92 27.10 -6.23
CA ALA A 191 6.98 26.27 -7.44
C ALA A 191 8.42 25.82 -7.76
N PRO A 192 9.46 26.68 -7.68
CA PRO A 192 10.86 26.23 -7.77
C PRO A 192 11.26 25.18 -6.71
N ALA A 193 10.74 25.28 -5.48
CA ALA A 193 11.00 24.30 -4.43
C ALA A 193 10.39 22.94 -4.79
N PHE A 194 9.13 22.91 -5.22
CA PHE A 194 8.50 21.67 -5.71
C PHE A 194 9.22 21.08 -6.92
N ALA A 195 9.64 21.90 -7.89
CA ALA A 195 10.39 21.42 -9.05
C ALA A 195 11.68 20.69 -8.63
N THR A 196 12.38 21.22 -7.63
CA THR A 196 13.59 20.60 -7.07
C THR A 196 13.27 19.28 -6.37
N LEU A 197 12.25 19.26 -5.50
CA LEU A 197 11.86 18.07 -4.73
C LEU A 197 11.37 16.92 -5.60
N ILE A 198 10.62 17.23 -6.66
CA ILE A 198 10.15 16.25 -7.65
C ILE A 198 11.33 15.72 -8.46
N SER A 199 12.23 16.59 -8.95
CA SER A 199 13.37 16.16 -9.77
C SER A 199 14.37 15.27 -9.03
N THR A 200 14.40 15.34 -7.70
CA THR A 200 15.29 14.57 -6.83
C THR A 200 14.55 13.45 -6.09
N TRP A 201 13.28 13.21 -6.40
CA TRP A 201 12.45 12.25 -5.69
C TRP A 201 13.07 10.85 -5.67
N GLU A 202 13.45 10.33 -6.84
CA GLU A 202 14.00 8.98 -6.95
C GLU A 202 15.36 8.82 -6.25
N GLU A 203 16.18 9.86 -6.20
CA GLU A 203 17.47 9.85 -5.50
C GLU A 203 17.28 9.76 -3.97
N ARG A 204 16.20 10.33 -3.45
CA ARG A 204 15.85 10.34 -2.03
C ARG A 204 15.05 9.09 -1.61
N HIS A 205 14.48 8.38 -2.59
CA HIS A 205 13.70 7.15 -2.42
C HIS A 205 14.24 6.01 -3.32
N PRO A 206 15.51 5.57 -3.13
CA PRO A 206 16.11 4.51 -3.94
C PRO A 206 15.39 3.18 -3.74
N LEU A 207 15.40 2.29 -4.75
CA LEU A 207 14.88 0.94 -4.57
C LEU A 207 15.78 0.17 -3.60
N GLU A 208 15.20 -0.70 -2.78
CA GLU A 208 15.98 -1.55 -1.84
C GLU A 208 17.04 -2.41 -2.56
N ALA A 209 16.85 -2.70 -3.85
CA ALA A 209 17.83 -3.39 -4.70
C ALA A 209 19.04 -2.52 -5.11
N GLU A 210 18.99 -1.21 -4.91
CA GLU A 210 20.03 -0.24 -5.26
C GLU A 210 20.80 0.28 -4.04
N LEU A 211 20.44 -0.15 -2.83
CA LEU A 211 21.22 0.16 -1.63
C LEU A 211 22.57 -0.58 -1.71
N PRO A 212 23.71 0.12 -1.78
CA PRO A 212 24.99 -0.55 -1.63
C PRO A 212 25.02 -1.21 -0.25
N ALA A 213 25.56 -2.42 -0.19
CA ALA A 213 25.79 -3.15 1.06
C ALA A 213 26.86 -2.44 1.92
N GLU A 214 26.56 -1.25 2.42
CA GLU A 214 27.42 -0.53 3.37
C GLU A 214 26.97 -0.89 4.79
N GLY A 215 27.72 -1.78 5.42
CA GLY A 215 27.54 -2.09 6.84
C GLY A 215 28.00 -3.48 7.32
N ALA A 216 28.55 -4.34 6.47
CA ALA A 216 29.17 -5.60 6.89
C ALA A 216 30.70 -5.47 6.98
N GLY A 217 31.17 -4.72 7.99
CA GLY A 217 32.58 -4.60 8.40
C GLY A 217 32.70 -3.41 9.34
N GLU A 218 33.22 -3.48 10.56
CA GLU A 218 34.18 -4.43 11.17
C GLU A 218 33.66 -5.00 12.51
#